data_AF-A0A3N4NZS0-F1
#
_entry.id   AF-A0A3N4NZS0-F1
#
_cell.length_a   1.000
_cell.length_b   1.000
_cell.length_c   1.000
_cell.angle_alpha   90.00
_cell.angle_beta   90.00
_cell.angle_gamma   90.00
#
_symmetry.space_group_name_H-M   'P 1'
#
loop_
_entity.id
_entity.type
_entity.pdbx_description
1 polymer ?
#
loop_
_entity_poly.entity_id
_entity_poly.type
_entity_poly.pdbx_seq_one_letter_code
_entity_poly.pdbx_strand_id
1 'polypeptide(L)'
;MKNKKFYTLEEAKRKFESYCVYQERCHAEIESKLYEMYLSSKEKEEVILHLLEHDFLNEERFSKSYARGKFYIKKWGKDRIVRELKHRKITSYNITKALLEIDEDEYLATFNELAEKKNAQLTETDIQKRRKKLIDYLRYRGWESHLVYDKVLELTS
;
A
#
# COMPACT_ATOMS: atom_id res chain seq x y z
N MET A 1 -31.95 -3.70 5.14
CA MET A 1 -31.70 -4.77 4.16
C MET A 1 -30.91 -4.17 3.00
N LYS A 2 -29.70 -4.64 2.68
CA LYS A 2 -28.96 -4.13 1.52
C LYS A 2 -29.76 -4.49 0.26
N ASN A 3 -30.11 -3.47 -0.53
CA ASN A 3 -30.90 -3.61 -1.74
C ASN A 3 -30.11 -4.51 -2.73
N LYS A 4 -30.63 -5.72 -2.98
CA LYS A 4 -29.95 -6.73 -3.81
C LYS A 4 -30.06 -6.32 -5.28
N LYS A 5 -28.97 -5.83 -5.86
CA LYS A 5 -28.89 -5.58 -7.30
C LYS A 5 -28.35 -6.83 -7.99
N PHE A 6 -29.18 -7.44 -8.82
CA PHE A 6 -28.71 -8.36 -9.85
C PHE A 6 -28.00 -7.53 -10.91
N TYR A 7 -26.85 -8.01 -11.37
CA TYR A 7 -26.09 -7.38 -12.43
C TYR A 7 -26.06 -8.35 -13.60
N THR A 8 -26.32 -7.84 -14.79
CA THR A 8 -25.91 -8.53 -16.00
C THR A 8 -24.39 -8.51 -16.10
N LEU A 9 -23.83 -9.45 -16.86
CA LEU A 9 -22.40 -9.51 -17.13
C LEU A 9 -21.85 -8.19 -17.69
N GLU A 10 -22.56 -7.55 -18.63
CA GLU A 10 -22.17 -6.27 -19.22
C GLU A 10 -22.21 -5.11 -18.22
N GLU A 11 -23.21 -5.07 -17.34
CA GLU A 11 -23.24 -4.08 -16.26
C GLU A 11 -22.10 -4.30 -15.26
N ALA A 12 -21.72 -5.55 -15.00
CA ALA A 12 -20.59 -5.88 -14.15
C ALA A 12 -19.28 -5.39 -14.78
N LYS A 13 -19.03 -5.69 -16.06
CA LYS A 13 -17.84 -5.20 -16.80
C LYS A 13 -17.72 -3.69 -16.69
N ARG A 14 -18.74 -2.92 -17.09
CA ARG A 14 -18.75 -1.44 -17.03
C ARG A 14 -18.53 -0.89 -15.62
N LYS A 15 -19.11 -1.54 -14.61
CA LYS A 15 -18.93 -1.17 -13.20
C LYS A 15 -17.48 -1.33 -12.76
N PHE A 16 -16.83 -2.42 -13.17
CA PHE A 16 -15.43 -2.68 -12.82
C PHE A 16 -14.44 -1.84 -13.62
N GLU A 17 -14.72 -1.55 -14.90
CA GLU A 17 -13.96 -0.56 -15.67
C GLU A 17 -13.94 0.77 -14.92
N SER A 18 -15.12 1.29 -14.55
CA SER A 18 -15.25 2.54 -13.79
C SER A 18 -14.51 2.48 -12.45
N TYR A 19 -14.51 1.31 -11.80
CA TYR A 19 -13.83 1.10 -10.52
C TYR A 19 -12.29 1.12 -10.65
N CYS A 20 -11.75 0.59 -11.74
CA CYS A 20 -10.33 0.63 -12.08
C CYS A 20 -9.89 2.02 -12.58
N VAL A 21 -10.73 2.70 -13.37
CA VAL A 21 -10.47 4.07 -13.85
C VAL A 21 -10.38 5.06 -12.69
N TYR A 22 -11.24 4.91 -11.68
CA TYR A 22 -11.20 5.77 -10.50
C TYR A 22 -9.89 5.63 -9.70
N GLN A 23 -9.37 4.41 -9.60
CA GLN A 23 -8.13 4.11 -8.89
C GLN A 23 -7.62 2.74 -9.32
N GLU A 24 -6.31 2.61 -9.52
CA GLU A 24 -5.64 1.33 -9.71
C GLU A 24 -6.08 0.27 -8.68
N ARG A 25 -6.35 -0.93 -9.18
CA ARG A 25 -6.76 -2.09 -8.40
C ARG A 25 -5.83 -3.27 -8.66
N CYS A 26 -5.68 -4.13 -7.66
CA CYS A 26 -5.04 -5.42 -7.85
C CYS A 26 -6.07 -6.55 -7.99
N HIS A 27 -5.60 -7.70 -8.45
CA HIS A 27 -6.44 -8.88 -8.65
C HIS A 27 -7.23 -9.24 -7.39
N ALA A 28 -6.59 -9.26 -6.23
CA ALA A 28 -7.23 -9.59 -4.95
C ALA A 28 -8.37 -8.61 -4.58
N GLU A 29 -8.23 -7.32 -4.90
CA GLU A 29 -9.29 -6.32 -4.66
C GLU A 29 -10.49 -6.53 -5.60
N ILE A 30 -10.23 -6.88 -6.87
CA ILE A 30 -11.26 -7.20 -7.85
C ILE A 30 -12.02 -8.47 -7.45
N GLU A 31 -11.31 -9.55 -7.12
CA GLU A 31 -11.91 -10.81 -6.66
C GLU A 31 -12.78 -10.60 -5.42
N SER A 32 -12.28 -9.88 -4.42
CA SER A 32 -13.04 -9.60 -3.20
C SER A 32 -14.32 -8.84 -3.51
N LYS A 33 -14.28 -7.88 -4.44
CA LYS A 33 -15.46 -7.09 -4.82
C LYS A 33 -16.43 -7.87 -5.69
N LEU A 34 -15.94 -8.74 -6.58
CA LEU A 34 -16.76 -9.66 -7.37
C LEU A 34 -17.46 -10.68 -6.47
N TYR A 35 -16.82 -11.12 -5.39
CA TYR A 35 -17.43 -12.04 -4.43
C TYR A 35 -18.68 -11.47 -3.78
N GLU A 36 -18.74 -10.15 -3.57
CA GLU A 36 -19.92 -9.44 -3.06
C GLU A 36 -21.08 -9.34 -4.08
N MET A 37 -20.85 -9.72 -5.34
CA MET A 37 -21.84 -9.68 -6.41
C MET A 37 -22.45 -11.06 -6.67
N TYR A 38 -23.75 -11.07 -7.00
CA TYR A 38 -24.52 -12.27 -7.35
C TYR A 38 -24.26 -12.71 -8.80
N LEU A 39 -23.01 -13.00 -9.11
CA LEU A 39 -22.56 -13.55 -10.39
C LEU A 39 -22.10 -15.01 -10.19
N SER A 40 -22.27 -15.84 -11.21
CA SER A 40 -21.67 -17.17 -11.27
C SER A 40 -20.15 -17.08 -11.37
N SER A 41 -19.44 -18.17 -11.06
CA SER A 41 -17.97 -18.21 -11.15
C SER A 41 -17.48 -17.92 -12.58
N LYS A 42 -18.19 -18.40 -13.60
CA LYS A 42 -17.84 -18.16 -15.01
C LYS A 42 -17.96 -16.70 -15.39
N GLU A 43 -19.04 -16.03 -14.97
CA GLU A 43 -19.23 -14.60 -15.22
C GLU A 43 -18.17 -13.75 -14.51
N LYS A 44 -17.77 -14.13 -13.29
CA LYS A 44 -16.70 -13.44 -12.55
C LYS A 44 -15.36 -13.54 -13.28
N GLU A 45 -15.02 -14.73 -13.77
CA GLU A 45 -13.82 -14.96 -14.56
C GLU A 45 -13.83 -14.16 -15.86
N GLU A 46 -14.97 -14.11 -16.56
CA GLU A 46 -15.11 -13.31 -17.77
C GLU A 46 -14.94 -11.81 -17.51
N VAL A 47 -15.44 -11.29 -16.38
CA VAL A 47 -15.18 -9.90 -15.99
C VAL A 47 -13.68 -9.66 -15.76
N ILE A 48 -12.98 -10.57 -15.08
CA ILE A 48 -11.53 -10.42 -14.82
C ILE A 48 -10.74 -10.46 -16.13
N LEU A 49 -11.04 -11.41 -17.02
CA LEU A 49 -10.41 -11.52 -18.33
C LEU A 49 -10.60 -10.25 -19.14
N HIS A 50 -11.83 -9.73 -19.21
CA HIS A 50 -12.14 -8.46 -19.86
C HIS A 50 -11.28 -7.31 -19.34
N LEU A 51 -11.15 -7.18 -18.01
CA LEU A 51 -10.34 -6.11 -17.41
C LEU A 51 -8.85 -6.25 -17.72
N LEU A 52 -8.34 -7.49 -17.83
CA LEU A 52 -6.95 -7.75 -18.21
C LEU A 52 -6.71 -7.46 -19.69
N GLU A 53 -7.59 -7.95 -20.57
CA GLU A 53 -7.50 -7.78 -22.02
C GLU A 53 -7.54 -6.31 -22.45
N HIS A 54 -8.36 -5.51 -21.77
CA HIS A 54 -8.49 -4.08 -22.00
C HIS A 54 -7.54 -3.23 -21.12
N ASP A 55 -6.58 -3.86 -20.42
CA ASP A 55 -5.58 -3.21 -19.56
C ASP A 55 -6.16 -2.33 -18.43
N PHE A 56 -7.41 -2.55 -18.02
CA PHE A 56 -7.97 -1.94 -16.81
C PHE A 56 -7.36 -2.52 -15.53
N LEU A 57 -7.00 -3.79 -15.54
CA LEU A 57 -6.37 -4.48 -14.42
C LEU A 57 -4.90 -4.80 -14.76
N ASN A 58 -3.97 -4.20 -14.02
CA ASN A 58 -2.54 -4.39 -14.27
C ASN A 58 -1.77 -4.38 -12.93
N GLU A 59 -1.22 -5.53 -12.54
CA GLU A 59 -0.54 -5.65 -11.24
C GLU A 59 0.75 -4.84 -11.14
N GLU A 60 1.52 -4.73 -12.22
CA GLU A 60 2.75 -3.93 -12.22
C GLU A 60 2.40 -2.46 -12.00
N ARG A 61 1.44 -1.93 -12.78
CA ARG A 61 0.96 -0.54 -12.65
C ARG A 61 0.38 -0.27 -11.26
N PHE A 62 -0.44 -1.19 -10.75
CA PHE A 62 -0.96 -1.11 -9.38
C PHE A 62 0.16 -1.03 -8.35
N SER A 63 1.13 -1.96 -8.41
CA SER A 63 2.19 -2.06 -7.39
C SER A 63 3.05 -0.78 -7.34
N LYS A 64 3.43 -0.24 -8.49
CA LYS A 64 4.16 1.04 -8.62
C LYS A 64 3.37 2.22 -8.07
N SER A 65 2.10 2.35 -8.47
CA SER A 65 1.20 3.40 -7.97
C SER A 65 1.01 3.30 -6.46
N TYR A 66 0.83 2.09 -5.94
CA TYR A 66 0.67 1.81 -4.53
C TYR A 66 1.91 2.24 -3.72
N ALA A 67 3.11 1.81 -4.12
CA ALA A 67 4.35 2.16 -3.44
C ALA A 67 4.56 3.67 -3.37
N ARG A 68 4.46 4.37 -4.51
CA ARG A 68 4.53 5.84 -4.57
C ARG A 68 3.52 6.50 -3.65
N GLY A 69 2.24 6.13 -3.75
CA GLY A 69 1.19 6.71 -2.92
C GLY A 69 1.42 6.49 -1.42
N LYS A 70 1.87 5.30 -1.01
CA LYS A 70 2.17 5.01 0.41
C LYS A 70 3.39 5.76 0.91
N PHE A 71 4.43 5.90 0.09
CA PHE A 71 5.61 6.66 0.45
C PHE A 71 5.32 8.16 0.49
N TYR A 72 4.92 8.77 -0.63
CA TYR A 72 4.80 10.24 -0.73
C TYR A 72 3.69 10.82 0.15
N ILE A 73 2.54 10.15 0.25
CA ILE A 73 1.36 10.67 0.98
C ILE A 73 1.34 10.17 2.42
N LYS A 74 1.63 8.88 2.67
CA LYS A 74 1.51 8.28 4.01
C LYS A 74 2.84 8.19 4.77
N LYS A 75 3.97 8.50 4.13
CA LYS A 75 5.32 8.42 4.69
C LYS A 75 5.61 7.05 5.31
N TRP A 76 5.22 6.00 4.58
CA TRP A 76 5.51 4.61 4.95
C TRP A 76 6.91 4.23 4.48
N GLY A 77 7.61 3.45 5.31
CA GLY A 77 8.87 2.82 4.91
C GLY A 77 8.63 1.56 4.06
N LYS A 78 9.69 1.11 3.39
CA LYS A 78 9.70 0.00 2.43
C LYS A 78 9.18 -1.30 3.07
N ASP A 79 9.53 -1.61 4.33
CA ASP A 79 9.08 -2.86 4.99
C ASP A 79 7.56 -2.96 5.08
N ARG A 80 6.87 -1.84 5.33
CA ARG A 80 5.40 -1.83 5.39
C ARG A 80 4.80 -1.91 4.00
N ILE A 81 5.35 -1.20 3.02
CA ILE A 81 4.91 -1.28 1.63
C ILE A 81 5.01 -2.72 1.12
N VAL A 82 6.15 -3.38 1.33
CA VAL A 82 6.38 -4.78 0.97
C VAL A 82 5.37 -5.70 1.63
N ARG A 83 5.17 -5.57 2.94
CA ARG A 83 4.22 -6.42 3.70
C ARG A 83 2.79 -6.29 3.17
N GLU A 84 2.37 -5.07 2.86
CA GLU A 84 1.04 -4.77 2.37
C GLU A 84 0.81 -5.25 0.93
N LEU A 85 1.82 -5.16 0.07
CA LEU A 85 1.78 -5.73 -1.28
C LEU A 85 1.76 -7.27 -1.23
N LYS A 86 2.55 -7.89 -0.35
CA LYS A 86 2.51 -9.34 -0.11
C LYS A 86 1.15 -9.81 0.40
N HIS A 87 0.53 -9.07 1.32
CA HIS A 87 -0.81 -9.38 1.81
C HIS A 87 -1.86 -9.36 0.68
N ARG A 88 -1.65 -8.51 -0.34
CA ARG A 88 -2.47 -8.44 -1.56
C ARG A 88 -2.08 -9.47 -2.63
N LYS A 89 -1.21 -10.43 -2.29
CA LYS A 89 -0.70 -11.48 -3.18
C LYS A 89 0.09 -10.96 -4.39
N ILE A 90 0.63 -9.74 -4.32
CA ILE A 90 1.48 -9.20 -5.38
C ILE A 90 2.80 -9.98 -5.41
N THR A 91 3.24 -10.32 -6.62
CA THR A 91 4.47 -11.10 -6.83
C THR A 91 5.72 -10.35 -6.35
N SER A 92 6.74 -11.10 -5.95
CA SER A 92 8.03 -10.52 -5.53
C SER A 92 8.66 -9.67 -6.65
N TYR A 93 8.50 -10.06 -7.90
CA TYR A 93 8.96 -9.30 -9.06
C TYR A 93 8.31 -7.90 -9.14
N ASN A 94 6.98 -7.83 -9.03
CA ASN A 94 6.26 -6.56 -9.04
C ASN A 94 6.58 -5.72 -7.82
N ILE A 95 6.78 -6.34 -6.66
CA ILE A 95 7.22 -5.62 -5.44
C ILE A 95 8.58 -4.97 -5.67
N THR A 96 9.56 -5.70 -6.19
CA THR A 96 10.88 -5.13 -6.48
C THR A 96 10.78 -3.93 -7.42
N LYS A 97 10.02 -4.06 -8.52
CA LYS A 97 9.78 -2.93 -9.42
C LYS A 97 9.09 -1.75 -8.75
N ALA A 98 8.11 -2.01 -7.89
CA ALA A 98 7.39 -0.96 -7.19
C ALA A 98 8.29 -0.17 -6.23
N LEU A 99 9.27 -0.82 -5.59
CA LEU A 99 10.22 -0.16 -4.70
C LEU A 99 11.24 0.71 -5.45
N LEU A 100 11.52 0.44 -6.73
CA LEU A 100 12.38 1.27 -7.58
C LEU A 100 11.74 2.62 -7.92
N GLU A 101 10.43 2.78 -7.73
CA GLU A 101 9.73 4.05 -7.90
C GLU A 101 9.96 5.03 -6.74
N ILE A 102 10.69 4.61 -5.70
CA ILE A 102 11.03 5.42 -4.54
C ILE A 102 12.51 5.78 -4.64
N ASP A 103 12.79 7.04 -4.89
CA ASP A 103 14.14 7.57 -4.90
C ASP A 103 14.81 7.40 -3.53
N GLU A 104 16.08 7.01 -3.51
CA GLU A 104 16.79 6.68 -2.28
C GLU A 104 17.10 7.92 -1.44
N ASP A 105 17.48 9.03 -2.08
CA ASP A 105 17.77 10.28 -1.38
C ASP A 105 16.49 10.87 -0.78
N GLU A 106 15.40 10.88 -1.55
CA GLU A 106 14.08 11.29 -1.04
C GLU A 106 13.60 10.40 0.11
N TYR A 107 13.88 9.09 0.05
CA TYR A 107 13.54 8.13 1.08
C TYR A 107 14.21 8.46 2.41
N LEU A 108 15.52 8.68 2.38
CA LEU A 108 16.30 9.04 3.57
C LEU A 108 15.93 10.42 4.10
N ALA A 109 15.74 11.41 3.22
CA ALA A 109 15.30 12.74 3.63
C ALA A 109 13.93 12.71 4.32
N THR A 110 12.97 11.98 3.74
CA THR A 110 11.63 11.79 4.31
C THR A 110 11.70 11.10 5.68
N PHE A 111 12.55 10.08 5.82
CA PHE A 111 12.76 9.39 7.08
C PHE A 111 13.25 10.34 8.17
N ASN A 112 14.30 11.12 7.85
CA ASN A 112 14.93 12.06 8.78
C ASN A 112 13.95 13.13 9.24
N GLU A 113 13.25 13.79 8.30
CA GLU A 113 12.24 14.81 8.62
C GLU A 113 11.14 14.23 9.53
N LEU A 114 10.66 13.02 9.22
CA LEU A 114 9.62 12.36 10.01
C LEU A 114 10.10 12.02 11.43
N ALA A 115 11.32 11.50 11.57
CA ALA A 115 11.91 11.13 12.84
C ALA A 115 12.15 12.35 13.73
N GLU A 116 12.72 13.42 13.17
CA GLU A 116 12.98 14.69 13.87
C GLU A 116 11.68 15.35 14.32
N LYS A 117 10.72 15.47 13.41
CA LYS A 117 9.39 16.01 13.72
C LYS A 117 8.70 15.20 14.81
N LYS A 118 8.78 13.86 14.75
CA LYS A 118 8.18 13.02 15.77
C LYS A 118 8.89 13.18 17.11
N ASN A 119 10.22 13.21 17.11
CA ASN A 119 11.01 13.40 18.32
C ASN A 119 10.64 14.75 18.97
N ALA A 120 10.60 15.84 18.22
CA ALA A 120 10.22 17.17 18.74
C ALA A 120 8.82 17.19 19.38
N GLN A 121 7.89 16.35 18.92
CA GLN A 121 6.54 16.22 19.51
C GLN A 121 6.49 15.37 20.78
N LEU A 122 7.53 14.61 21.11
CA LEU A 122 7.56 13.81 22.32
C LEU A 122 7.87 14.71 23.52
N THR A 123 7.00 14.67 24.53
CA THR A 123 7.16 15.39 25.81
C THR A 123 7.71 14.51 26.93
N GLU A 124 7.99 13.23 26.63
CA GLU A 124 8.55 12.28 27.59
C GLU A 124 9.94 12.72 28.04
N THR A 125 10.14 12.81 29.35
CA THR A 125 11.38 13.23 30.01
C THR A 125 12.33 12.06 30.23
N ASP A 126 11.79 10.85 30.45
CA ASP A 126 12.58 9.63 30.54
C ASP A 126 13.12 9.25 29.17
N ILE A 127 14.46 9.31 29.02
CA ILE A 127 15.15 9.06 27.75
C ILE A 127 14.86 7.67 27.20
N GLN A 128 14.78 6.64 28.04
CA GLN A 128 14.55 5.26 27.60
C GLN A 128 13.11 5.10 27.08
N LYS A 129 12.14 5.67 27.80
CA LYS A 129 10.74 5.68 27.35
C LYS A 129 10.56 6.51 26.08
N ARG A 130 11.26 7.63 25.96
CA ARG A 130 11.26 8.48 24.76
C ARG A 130 11.81 7.73 23.54
N ARG A 131 12.97 7.09 23.68
CA ARG A 131 13.58 6.23 22.65
C ARG A 131 12.60 5.15 22.20
N LYS A 132 12.00 4.42 23.14
CA LYS A 132 11.00 3.38 22.85
C LYS A 132 9.82 3.94 22.04
N LYS A 133 9.23 5.07 22.47
CA LYS A 133 8.11 5.71 21.76
C LYS A 133 8.47 6.09 20.32
N LEU A 134 9.68 6.58 20.09
CA LEU A 134 10.16 6.94 18.75
C LEU A 134 10.39 5.69 17.88
N ILE A 135 11.06 4.67 18.42
CA ILE A 135 11.29 3.38 17.76
C ILE A 135 9.96 2.76 17.34
N ASP A 136 9.01 2.62 18.28
CA ASP A 136 7.70 2.01 18.04
C ASP A 136 6.94 2.76 16.93
N TYR A 137 7.00 4.09 16.93
CA TYR A 137 6.36 4.92 15.91
C TYR A 137 6.93 4.71 14.51
N LEU A 138 8.26 4.69 14.37
CA LEU A 138 8.93 4.53 13.08
C LEU A 138 8.79 3.10 12.56
N ARG A 139 8.99 2.11 13.42
CA ARG A 139 8.76 0.69 13.13
C ARG A 139 7.33 0.42 12.67
N TYR A 140 6.33 1.01 13.33
CA TYR A 140 4.92 0.87 12.93
C TYR A 140 4.67 1.42 11.51
N ARG A 141 5.41 2.46 11.11
CA ARG A 141 5.34 3.01 9.74
C ARG A 141 6.13 2.19 8.72
N GLY A 142 6.89 1.19 9.16
CA GLY A 142 7.61 0.26 8.28
C GLY A 142 8.99 0.73 7.86
N TRP A 143 9.62 1.58 8.65
CA TRP A 143 11.02 1.95 8.45
C TRP A 143 11.92 0.81 8.93
N GLU A 144 13.00 0.57 8.19
CA GLU A 144 13.95 -0.50 8.40
C GLU A 144 14.62 -0.35 9.76
N SER A 145 14.84 -1.47 10.44
CA SER A 145 15.31 -1.45 11.84
C SER A 145 16.65 -0.72 12.01
N HIS A 146 17.60 -0.90 11.08
CA HIS A 146 18.90 -0.24 11.14
C HIS A 146 18.76 1.29 11.11
N LEU A 147 18.03 1.84 10.13
CA LEU A 147 17.74 3.29 10.05
C LEU A 147 17.09 3.81 11.33
N VAL A 148 16.11 3.07 11.86
CA VAL A 148 15.39 3.47 13.08
C VAL A 148 16.32 3.54 14.28
N TYR A 149 17.14 2.51 14.52
CA TYR A 149 18.02 2.47 15.68
C TYR A 149 19.13 3.54 15.57
N ASP A 150 19.72 3.70 14.40
CA ASP A 150 20.78 4.69 14.16
C ASP A 150 20.26 6.12 14.40
N LYS A 151 19.11 6.47 13.83
CA LYS A 151 18.52 7.81 14.01
C LYS A 151 18.04 8.06 15.43
N VAL A 152 17.52 7.05 16.12
CA VAL A 152 17.12 7.20 17.53
C VAL A 152 18.35 7.43 18.40
N LEU A 153 19.46 6.72 18.14
CA LEU A 153 20.72 6.96 18.83
C LEU A 153 21.21 8.39 18.58
N GLU A 154 21.25 8.83 17.32
CA GLU A 154 21.63 10.20 16.93
C GLU A 154 20.82 11.27 17.67
N LEU A 155 19.49 11.14 17.71
CA LEU A 155 18.58 12.16 18.28
C LEU A 155 18.50 12.16 19.81
N THR A 156 19.11 11.18 20.47
CA THR A 156 19.02 11.01 21.94
C THR A 156 20.36 10.69 22.59
N SER A 157 21.45 10.87 21.86
CA SER A 157 22.80 10.98 22.40
C SER A 157 22.98 12.34 23.03
#